data_AF-A0A496PAA2-F1
#
_entry.id   AF-A0A496PAA2-F1
#
_cell.length_a   1.000
_cell.length_b   1.000
_cell.length_c   1.000
_cell.angle_alpha   90.00
_cell.angle_beta   90.00
_cell.angle_gamma   90.00
#
_symmetry.space_group_name_H-M   'P 1'
#
loop_
_entity.id
_entity.type
_entity.pdbx_description
1 polymer ?
#
loop_
_entity_poly.entity_id
_entity_poly.type
_entity_poly.pdbx_seq_one_letter_code
_entity_poly.pdbx_strand_id
1 'polypeptide(L)'
;TDYNNISKYSRGQYETALSTATQNQITNLRDSAIRSDNMADQMKTITLMGDLYRSTGKELGLDDEQINEKIRANTDETGKYLLDRAVAENDSTRTENLISSLSGVVSESVLTPYKKMSNQMNINKLVNDDNTYAKLYKMYGHDLNSGMNSAAMYVRAKMETQNEEAIKGGVGQQKQLWDMAVYAHNKYGINTEIAYRQLYAEGMDGGQLSRLSRENHNYAGLTQSEPNGEENKQPPEDGDAYYKMYHSDNEFVDDWMQNYILNRKGAVDAKSVAEYAQIMTNTGYHGTSTEHYINLMNSAPMASGGNPKYSEDQIKKAEDDAKTAYKNYYTLQEQTRKIAINDRLQAGQTILNQKIANGDVSGAFQYAQVQLAGATTPEEQEYWSGKMASERPKLDRIYEKGLKMTAQEKWGIKQYAKSHTYEQTRAYAERVLPNKIMDDELDASLLEIDDNNKKASNIDLTPYEYKLADVMPKDKTLAGSFKYGVKQEMAGRIEEFKVKHHRPPTDAEKDEIFDAAVATSTLRSTSKPYFGDGDDYSSTISGASNQAIGIVHAEPVGNHYIRVTYRDGSTQDIYESEYNALQRRYTNG
;
A
#
# COMPACT_ATOMS: atom_id res chain seq x y z
N THR A 1 55.12 -44.50 64.50
CA THR A 1 54.09 -44.78 63.46
C THR A 1 53.13 -43.62 63.48
N ASP A 2 53.17 -42.79 62.43
CA ASP A 2 52.53 -41.48 62.33
C ASP A 2 51.00 -41.55 62.33
N TYR A 3 50.38 -40.99 63.37
CA TYR A 3 48.93 -40.73 63.43
C TYR A 3 48.53 -39.35 62.85
N ASN A 4 49.49 -38.53 62.41
CA ASN A 4 49.23 -37.17 61.91
C ASN A 4 48.88 -37.07 60.43
N ASN A 5 49.06 -38.14 59.64
CA ASN A 5 48.77 -38.13 58.20
C ASN A 5 47.35 -38.61 57.83
N ILE A 6 46.69 -39.40 58.70
CA ILE A 6 45.33 -39.92 58.45
C ILE A 6 44.25 -38.85 58.68
N SER A 7 44.49 -37.86 59.55
CA SER A 7 43.53 -36.78 59.84
C SER A 7 43.46 -35.70 58.74
N LYS A 8 44.59 -35.39 58.08
CA LYS A 8 44.61 -34.42 56.96
C LYS A 8 44.00 -35.00 55.68
N TYR A 9 44.29 -36.27 55.38
CA TYR A 9 43.75 -36.95 54.18
C TYR A 9 42.22 -37.12 54.26
N SER A 10 41.71 -37.54 55.41
CA SER A 10 40.25 -37.70 55.64
C SER A 10 39.51 -36.36 55.66
N ARG A 11 40.14 -35.31 56.19
CA ARG A 11 39.59 -33.95 56.19
C ARG A 11 39.51 -33.35 54.78
N GLY A 12 40.55 -33.50 53.96
CA GLY A 12 40.53 -33.05 52.57
C GLY A 12 39.47 -33.74 51.71
N GLN A 13 39.22 -35.04 51.96
CA GLN A 13 38.11 -35.77 51.31
C GLN A 13 36.73 -35.26 51.74
N TYR A 14 36.55 -34.97 53.03
CA TYR A 14 35.32 -34.37 53.56
C TYR A 14 35.06 -32.97 52.95
N GLU A 15 36.07 -32.10 52.96
CA GLU A 15 35.97 -30.74 52.40
C GLU A 15 35.65 -30.76 50.89
N THR A 16 36.26 -31.69 50.15
CA THR A 16 35.97 -31.88 48.72
C THR A 16 34.53 -32.37 48.49
N ALA A 17 34.06 -33.35 49.29
CA ALA A 17 32.71 -33.88 49.18
C ALA A 17 31.65 -32.84 49.55
N LEU A 18 31.86 -32.08 50.62
CA LEU A 18 30.95 -31.01 51.06
C LEU A 18 30.90 -29.87 50.05
N SER A 19 32.04 -29.45 49.50
CA SER A 19 32.10 -28.43 48.43
C SER A 19 31.34 -28.90 47.18
N THR A 20 31.54 -30.15 46.76
CA THR A 20 30.83 -30.74 45.60
C THR A 20 29.32 -30.83 45.84
N ALA A 21 28.91 -31.31 47.01
CA ALA A 21 27.50 -31.42 47.37
C ALA A 21 26.81 -30.05 47.43
N THR A 22 27.50 -29.05 48.01
CA THR A 22 27.05 -27.65 48.04
C THR A 22 26.83 -27.15 46.62
N GLN A 23 27.82 -27.31 45.74
CA GLN A 23 27.72 -26.82 44.36
C GLN A 23 26.56 -27.50 43.60
N ASN A 24 26.36 -28.80 43.78
CA ASN A 24 25.24 -29.52 43.17
C ASN A 24 23.87 -29.00 43.66
N GLN A 25 23.74 -28.72 44.96
CA GLN A 25 22.53 -28.14 45.53
C GLN A 25 22.27 -26.72 45.01
N ILE A 26 23.32 -25.89 44.91
CA ILE A 26 23.23 -24.54 44.34
C ILE A 26 22.74 -24.60 42.89
N THR A 27 23.31 -25.48 42.06
CA THR A 27 22.86 -25.68 40.68
C THR A 27 21.38 -26.06 40.62
N ASN A 28 20.93 -27.01 41.44
CA ASN A 28 19.52 -27.42 41.47
C ASN A 28 18.58 -26.28 41.91
N LEU A 29 18.97 -25.51 42.92
CA LEU A 29 18.20 -24.36 43.39
C LEU A 29 18.15 -23.27 42.32
N ARG A 30 19.26 -23.00 41.64
CA ARG A 30 19.32 -22.05 40.53
C ARG A 30 18.39 -22.47 39.38
N ASP A 31 18.43 -23.73 38.98
CA ASP A 31 17.53 -24.25 37.94
C ASP A 31 16.05 -24.18 38.36
N SER A 32 15.77 -24.30 39.66
CA SER A 32 14.42 -24.10 40.20
C SER A 32 14.01 -22.63 40.15
N ALA A 33 14.91 -21.70 40.52
CA ALA A 33 14.66 -20.27 40.44
C ALA A 33 14.41 -19.84 38.99
N ILE A 34 15.22 -20.31 38.04
CA ILE A 34 15.10 -19.98 36.62
C ILE A 34 13.78 -20.50 36.04
N ARG A 35 13.29 -21.66 36.49
CA ARG A 35 12.01 -22.24 36.03
C ARG A 35 10.77 -21.63 36.69
N SER A 36 10.91 -21.04 37.87
CA SER A 36 9.79 -20.38 38.53
C SER A 36 9.33 -19.16 37.73
N ASP A 37 8.02 -18.99 37.59
CA ASP A 37 7.43 -17.75 37.05
C ASP A 37 6.98 -16.78 38.15
N ASN A 38 7.10 -17.17 39.43
CA ASN A 38 6.79 -16.33 40.57
C ASN A 38 8.05 -15.65 41.11
N MET A 39 8.14 -14.32 40.99
CA MET A 39 9.27 -13.53 41.48
C MET A 39 9.54 -13.69 42.98
N ALA A 40 8.51 -13.85 43.81
CA ALA A 40 8.71 -14.04 45.25
C ALA A 40 9.45 -15.35 45.53
N ASP A 41 9.13 -16.41 44.77
CA ASP A 41 9.78 -17.71 44.89
C ASP A 41 11.20 -17.67 44.30
N GLN A 42 11.41 -16.91 43.22
CA GLN A 42 12.74 -16.64 42.68
C GLN A 42 13.65 -15.97 43.73
N MET A 43 13.18 -14.90 44.38
CA MET A 43 13.96 -14.17 45.38
C MET A 43 14.24 -15.02 46.61
N LYS A 44 13.25 -15.76 47.12
CA LYS A 44 13.45 -16.73 48.22
C LYS A 44 14.52 -17.77 47.89
N THR A 45 14.51 -18.27 46.66
CA THR A 45 15.48 -19.27 46.21
C THR A 45 16.90 -18.69 46.14
N ILE A 46 17.03 -17.43 45.70
CA ILE A 46 18.32 -16.71 45.71
C ILE A 46 18.84 -16.54 47.16
N THR A 47 17.99 -16.15 48.10
CA THR A 47 18.35 -16.05 49.52
C THR A 47 18.80 -17.41 50.07
N LEU A 48 18.06 -18.48 49.80
CA LEU A 48 18.37 -19.83 50.26
C LEU A 48 19.75 -20.31 49.76
N MET A 49 20.10 -20.00 48.51
CA MET A 49 21.43 -20.29 47.97
C MET A 49 22.53 -19.54 48.73
N GLY A 50 22.30 -18.28 49.10
CA GLY A 50 23.24 -17.50 49.92
C GLY A 50 23.44 -18.09 51.32
N ASP A 51 22.34 -18.51 51.97
CA ASP A 51 22.40 -19.16 53.28
C ASP A 51 23.13 -20.49 53.24
N LEU A 52 22.97 -21.26 52.15
CA LEU A 52 23.69 -22.52 51.94
C LEU A 52 25.21 -22.28 51.85
N TYR A 53 25.65 -21.31 51.04
CA TYR A 53 27.07 -20.94 50.96
C TYR A 53 27.62 -20.45 52.32
N ARG A 54 26.82 -19.72 53.09
CA ARG A 54 27.22 -19.25 54.43
C ARG A 54 27.36 -20.41 55.43
N SER A 55 26.46 -21.39 55.38
CA SER A 55 26.51 -22.56 56.25
C SER A 55 27.69 -23.45 55.91
N THR A 56 27.86 -23.82 54.65
CA THR A 56 28.90 -24.78 54.24
C THR A 56 30.27 -24.14 54.15
N GLY A 57 30.37 -22.85 53.83
CA GLY A 57 31.63 -22.12 53.81
C GLY A 57 32.31 -22.06 55.19
N LYS A 58 31.53 -21.88 56.27
CA LYS A 58 32.06 -21.94 57.64
C LYS A 58 32.59 -23.32 58.00
N GLU A 59 31.90 -24.39 57.57
CA GLU A 59 32.37 -25.77 57.76
C GLU A 59 33.65 -26.08 56.96
N LEU A 60 33.81 -25.44 55.81
CA LEU A 60 35.01 -25.53 54.97
C LEU A 60 36.17 -24.65 55.48
N GLY A 61 35.98 -23.90 56.57
CA GLY A 61 36.99 -23.01 57.13
C GLY A 61 37.29 -21.77 56.28
N LEU A 62 36.37 -21.38 55.40
CA LEU A 62 36.45 -20.12 54.65
C LEU A 62 36.22 -18.94 55.60
N ASP A 63 36.91 -17.84 55.35
CA ASP A 63 36.61 -16.58 56.02
C ASP A 63 35.35 -15.91 55.44
N ASP A 64 34.85 -14.88 56.13
CA ASP A 64 33.63 -14.18 55.72
C ASP A 64 33.79 -13.48 54.36
N GLU A 65 35.00 -13.08 53.96
CA GLU A 65 35.26 -12.43 52.68
C GLU A 65 35.10 -13.43 51.52
N GLN A 66 35.72 -14.60 51.64
CA GLN A 66 35.61 -15.71 50.69
C GLN A 66 34.16 -16.24 50.56
N ILE A 67 33.44 -16.31 51.67
CA ILE A 67 32.01 -16.69 51.67
C ILE A 67 31.19 -15.64 50.92
N ASN A 68 31.39 -14.36 51.22
CA ASN A 68 30.67 -13.26 50.57
C ASN A 68 31.01 -13.13 49.08
N GLU A 69 32.22 -13.49 48.65
CA GLU A 69 32.57 -13.60 47.22
C GLU A 69 31.78 -14.71 46.52
N LYS A 70 31.69 -15.91 47.13
CA LYS A 70 30.91 -17.02 46.57
C LYS A 70 29.42 -16.69 46.48
N ILE A 71 28.87 -16.05 47.51
CA ILE A 71 27.48 -15.59 47.51
C ILE A 71 27.27 -14.58 46.37
N ARG A 72 28.11 -13.54 46.27
CA ARG A 72 28.03 -12.52 45.21
C ARG A 72 28.11 -13.12 43.82
N ALA A 73 29.08 -14.00 43.57
CA ALA A 73 29.23 -14.66 42.26
C ALA A 73 27.96 -15.43 41.87
N ASN A 74 27.36 -16.16 42.82
CA ASN A 74 26.14 -16.92 42.57
C ASN A 74 24.89 -16.05 42.38
N THR A 75 24.73 -15.00 43.18
CA THR A 75 23.61 -14.06 43.03
C THR A 75 23.71 -13.31 41.71
N ASP A 76 24.91 -12.89 41.32
CA ASP A 76 25.18 -12.23 40.04
C ASP A 76 24.87 -13.14 38.85
N GLU A 77 25.33 -14.38 38.88
CA GLU A 77 25.06 -15.36 37.83
C GLU A 77 23.55 -15.66 37.71
N THR A 78 22.88 -15.92 38.84
CA THR A 78 21.44 -16.23 38.83
C THR A 78 20.61 -15.03 38.38
N GLY A 79 20.92 -13.82 38.88
CA GLY A 79 20.25 -12.58 38.49
C GLY A 79 20.42 -12.31 36.99
N LYS A 80 21.62 -12.53 36.46
CA LYS A 80 21.89 -12.42 35.02
C LYS A 80 21.01 -13.37 34.20
N TYR A 81 20.88 -14.63 34.60
CA TYR A 81 20.03 -15.60 33.89
C TYR A 81 18.55 -15.20 33.87
N LEU A 82 18.02 -14.71 35.01
CA LEU A 82 16.63 -14.25 35.08
C LEU A 82 16.39 -13.04 34.17
N LEU A 83 17.32 -12.10 34.15
CA LEU A 83 17.25 -10.90 33.31
C LEU A 83 17.43 -11.24 31.81
N ASP A 84 18.35 -12.12 31.45
CA ASP A 84 18.53 -12.61 30.08
C ASP A 84 17.24 -13.24 29.54
N ARG A 85 16.58 -14.08 30.35
CA ARG A 85 15.30 -14.69 29.99
C ARG A 85 14.21 -13.64 29.79
N ALA A 86 14.06 -12.68 30.70
CA ALA A 86 13.04 -11.64 30.60
C ALA A 86 13.24 -10.72 29.38
N VAL A 87 14.50 -10.39 29.05
CA VAL A 87 14.84 -9.63 27.85
C VAL A 87 14.57 -10.44 26.59
N ALA A 88 14.91 -11.74 26.56
CA ALA A 88 14.62 -12.62 25.42
C ALA A 88 13.12 -12.81 25.18
N GLU A 89 12.31 -12.80 26.24
CA GLU A 89 10.84 -12.82 26.18
C GLU A 89 10.25 -11.45 25.74
N ASN A 90 11.09 -10.41 25.58
CA ASN A 90 10.68 -9.04 25.27
C ASN A 90 9.67 -8.44 26.28
N ASP A 91 9.72 -8.90 27.54
CA ASP A 91 8.83 -8.45 28.61
C ASP A 91 9.49 -7.33 29.43
N SER A 92 9.25 -6.09 29.00
CA SER A 92 9.81 -4.92 29.69
C SER A 92 9.33 -4.76 31.13
N THR A 93 8.09 -5.16 31.44
CA THR A 93 7.52 -5.07 32.79
C THR A 93 8.19 -6.08 33.72
N ARG A 94 8.33 -7.34 33.27
CA ARG A 94 9.08 -8.36 34.02
C ARG A 94 10.53 -7.95 34.23
N THR A 95 11.16 -7.37 33.21
CA THR A 95 12.53 -6.89 33.30
C THR A 95 12.68 -5.76 34.32
N GLU A 96 11.79 -4.76 34.33
CA GLU A 96 11.79 -3.67 35.33
C GLU A 96 11.61 -4.22 36.76
N ASN A 97 10.64 -5.12 36.95
CA ASN A 97 10.36 -5.71 38.25
C ASN A 97 11.54 -6.55 38.77
N LEU A 98 12.22 -7.29 37.89
CA LEU A 98 13.42 -8.04 38.24
C LEU A 98 14.58 -7.10 38.59
N ILE A 99 14.82 -6.04 37.81
CA ILE A 99 15.85 -5.03 38.12
C ILE A 99 15.60 -4.42 39.51
N SER A 100 14.34 -4.08 39.82
CA SER A 100 13.97 -3.53 41.12
C SER A 100 14.19 -4.54 42.24
N SER A 101 13.75 -5.78 42.07
CA SER A 101 13.86 -6.83 43.09
C SER A 101 15.29 -7.31 43.34
N LEU A 102 16.14 -7.30 42.30
CA LEU A 102 17.55 -7.70 42.37
C LEU A 102 18.45 -6.55 42.86
N SER A 103 17.94 -5.32 42.95
CA SER A 103 18.71 -4.18 43.43
C SER A 103 19.13 -4.39 44.89
N GLY A 104 20.43 -4.22 45.17
CA GLY A 104 21.02 -4.49 46.49
C GLY A 104 21.33 -5.97 46.76
N VAL A 105 20.92 -6.89 45.88
CA VAL A 105 21.27 -8.33 45.95
C VAL A 105 22.29 -8.70 44.88
N VAL A 106 22.13 -8.14 43.68
CA VAL A 106 23.01 -8.34 42.53
C VAL A 106 23.91 -7.12 42.34
N SER A 107 25.14 -7.34 41.91
CA SER A 107 26.11 -6.30 41.62
C SER A 107 25.58 -5.31 40.58
N GLU A 108 25.78 -4.02 40.85
CA GLU A 108 25.32 -2.94 39.97
C GLU A 108 25.95 -3.03 38.56
N SER A 109 27.16 -3.57 38.45
CA SER A 109 27.84 -3.85 37.17
C SER A 109 27.07 -4.85 36.29
N VAL A 110 26.38 -5.82 36.91
CA VAL A 110 25.51 -6.78 36.22
C VAL A 110 24.18 -6.14 35.86
N LEU A 111 23.60 -5.32 36.73
CA LEU A 111 22.29 -4.68 36.49
C LEU A 111 22.33 -3.57 35.44
N THR A 112 23.46 -2.84 35.33
CA THR A 112 23.60 -1.66 34.47
C THR A 112 23.23 -1.92 33.00
N PRO A 113 23.73 -2.99 32.33
CA PRO A 113 23.31 -3.33 30.97
C PRO A 113 21.81 -3.55 30.83
N TYR A 114 21.18 -4.26 31.79
CA TYR A 114 19.75 -4.55 31.73
C TYR A 114 18.88 -3.33 31.99
N LYS A 115 19.32 -2.39 32.84
CA LYS A 115 18.67 -1.07 32.99
C LYS A 115 18.61 -0.33 31.65
N LYS A 116 19.71 -0.35 30.89
CA LYS A 116 19.76 0.25 29.54
C LYS A 116 18.84 -0.48 28.57
N MET A 117 18.84 -1.82 28.57
CA MET A 117 17.97 -2.63 27.71
C MET A 117 16.49 -2.41 28.02
N SER A 118 16.10 -2.46 29.30
CA SER A 118 14.74 -2.21 29.77
C SER A 118 14.24 -0.82 29.34
N ASN A 119 15.06 0.22 29.53
CA ASN A 119 14.74 1.57 29.05
C ASN A 119 14.51 1.61 27.53
N GLN A 120 15.37 0.95 26.75
CA GLN A 120 15.20 0.89 25.30
C GLN A 120 13.95 0.10 24.88
N MET A 121 13.62 -1.00 25.57
CA MET A 121 12.41 -1.78 25.32
C MET A 121 11.14 -0.95 25.56
N ASN A 122 11.12 -0.16 26.63
CA ASN A 122 10.00 0.73 26.93
C ASN A 122 9.86 1.84 25.87
N ILE A 123 10.96 2.46 25.45
CA ILE A 123 10.96 3.43 24.34
C ILE A 123 10.43 2.76 23.07
N ASN A 124 10.90 1.56 22.74
CA ASN A 124 10.46 0.83 21.55
C ASN A 124 8.96 0.52 21.57
N LYS A 125 8.38 0.20 22.73
CA LYS A 125 6.92 -0.01 22.87
C LYS A 125 6.12 1.26 22.62
N LEU A 126 6.63 2.41 23.05
CA LEU A 126 5.99 3.72 22.79
C LEU A 126 6.12 4.10 21.31
N VAL A 127 7.29 3.85 20.72
CA VAL A 127 7.62 4.16 19.33
C VAL A 127 6.94 3.22 18.33
N ASN A 128 6.59 1.98 18.70
CA ASN A 128 5.98 1.03 17.76
C ASN A 128 4.53 0.71 18.14
N ASP A 129 3.70 1.76 18.20
CA ASP A 129 2.27 1.64 18.47
C ASP A 129 1.44 1.69 17.18
N ASP A 130 1.24 0.51 16.58
CA ASP A 130 0.46 0.34 15.35
C ASP A 130 -0.98 0.88 15.46
N ASN A 131 -1.59 0.80 16.65
CA ASN A 131 -2.95 1.30 16.85
C ASN A 131 -2.98 2.84 16.75
N THR A 132 -1.97 3.50 17.30
CA THR A 132 -1.81 4.95 17.15
C THR A 132 -1.55 5.31 15.70
N TYR A 133 -0.67 4.57 15.00
CA TYR A 133 -0.38 4.83 13.58
C TYR A 133 -1.58 4.64 12.67
N ALA A 134 -2.41 3.63 12.91
CA ALA A 134 -3.67 3.46 12.20
C ALA A 134 -4.64 4.64 12.39
N LYS A 135 -4.68 5.24 13.59
CA LYS A 135 -5.50 6.44 13.86
C LYS A 135 -4.94 7.68 13.17
N LEU A 136 -3.61 7.88 13.24
CA LEU A 136 -2.96 9.02 12.59
C LEU A 136 -3.12 8.95 11.06
N TYR A 137 -2.95 7.76 10.45
CA TYR A 137 -3.17 7.56 9.03
C TYR A 137 -4.62 7.90 8.61
N LYS A 138 -5.61 7.51 9.42
CA LYS A 138 -7.02 7.89 9.17
C LYS A 138 -7.28 9.38 9.30
N MET A 139 -6.57 10.07 10.20
CA MET A 139 -6.77 11.50 10.47
C MET A 139 -6.11 12.38 9.42
N TYR A 140 -4.87 12.06 9.05
CA TYR A 140 -4.06 12.88 8.13
C TYR A 140 -4.08 12.37 6.68
N GLY A 141 -4.65 11.19 6.43
CA GLY A 141 -4.76 10.61 5.10
C GLY A 141 -3.39 10.45 4.43
N HIS A 142 -3.22 11.11 3.28
CA HIS A 142 -2.00 11.06 2.48
C HIS A 142 -0.93 12.09 2.88
N ASP A 143 -1.16 12.89 3.93
CA ASP A 143 -0.14 13.82 4.43
C ASP A 143 0.84 13.10 5.37
N LEU A 144 1.91 12.58 4.76
CA LEU A 144 3.00 11.91 5.47
C LEU A 144 3.64 12.82 6.53
N ASN A 145 3.87 14.11 6.24
CA ASN A 145 4.60 15.00 7.13
C ASN A 145 3.79 15.31 8.38
N SER A 146 2.50 15.60 8.23
CA SER A 146 1.61 15.83 9.38
C SER A 146 1.47 14.59 10.26
N GLY A 147 1.38 13.40 9.65
CA GLY A 147 1.35 12.14 10.38
C GLY A 147 2.65 11.86 11.15
N MET A 148 3.82 12.08 10.52
CA MET A 148 5.14 11.91 11.16
C MET A 148 5.31 12.85 12.36
N ASN A 149 4.95 14.13 12.22
CA ASN A 149 5.05 15.10 13.31
C ASN A 149 4.12 14.74 14.47
N SER A 150 2.91 14.27 14.17
CA SER A 150 1.94 13.86 15.19
C SER A 150 2.36 12.58 15.92
N ALA A 151 3.01 11.64 15.23
CA ALA A 151 3.61 10.45 15.85
C ALA A 151 4.71 10.84 16.86
N ALA A 152 5.62 11.76 16.48
CA ALA A 152 6.63 12.28 17.38
C ALA A 152 6.02 12.97 18.60
N MET A 153 5.05 13.87 18.39
CA MET A 153 4.36 14.57 19.49
C MET A 153 3.68 13.60 20.45
N TYR A 154 3.04 12.54 19.95
CA TYR A 154 2.40 11.53 20.78
C TYR A 154 3.41 10.81 21.69
N VAL A 155 4.55 10.38 21.12
CA VAL A 155 5.61 9.72 21.89
C VAL A 155 6.21 10.65 22.93
N ARG A 156 6.53 11.91 22.56
CA ARG A 156 7.00 12.94 23.49
C ARG A 156 6.02 13.11 24.65
N ALA A 157 4.73 13.37 24.36
CA ALA A 157 3.72 13.59 25.39
C ALA A 157 3.59 12.39 26.35
N LYS A 158 3.68 11.17 25.84
CA LYS A 158 3.66 9.95 26.68
C LYS A 158 4.90 9.84 27.56
N MET A 159 6.09 10.12 27.03
CA MET A 159 7.33 10.09 27.81
C MET A 159 7.37 11.21 28.85
N GLU A 160 6.91 12.41 28.50
CA GLU A 160 6.78 13.54 29.42
C GLU A 160 5.77 13.24 30.54
N THR A 161 4.63 12.62 30.23
CA THR A 161 3.67 12.17 31.26
C THR A 161 4.31 11.16 32.22
N GLN A 162 5.07 10.18 31.70
CA GLN A 162 5.78 9.20 32.53
C GLN A 162 6.90 9.85 33.36
N ASN A 163 7.57 10.87 32.82
CA ASN A 163 8.53 11.67 33.58
C ASN A 163 7.83 12.45 34.70
N GLU A 164 6.70 13.09 34.42
CA GLU A 164 5.92 13.78 35.45
C GLU A 164 5.47 12.82 36.57
N GLU A 165 4.98 11.63 36.21
CA GLU A 165 4.61 10.60 37.17
C GLU A 165 5.81 10.12 37.99
N ALA A 166 6.97 9.91 37.36
CA ALA A 166 8.20 9.54 38.04
C ALA A 166 8.69 10.63 39.00
N ILE A 167 8.61 11.90 38.58
CA ILE A 167 8.97 13.08 39.40
C ILE A 167 7.99 13.27 40.56
N LYS A 168 6.69 12.97 40.37
CA LYS A 168 5.67 12.95 41.44
C LYS A 168 5.89 11.81 42.44
N GLY A 169 6.65 10.78 42.09
CA GLY A 169 6.86 9.57 42.90
C GLY A 169 7.78 9.73 44.12
N GLY A 170 8.81 10.58 44.03
CA GLY A 170 9.81 10.81 45.10
C GLY A 170 9.94 12.27 45.45
N VAL A 171 8.88 12.75 46.06
CA VAL A 171 8.79 14.05 46.69
C VAL A 171 9.77 14.10 47.86
N GLY A 172 10.64 15.11 47.90
CA GLY A 172 11.35 15.45 49.12
C GLY A 172 10.34 15.65 50.26
N GLN A 173 10.51 14.97 51.41
CA GLN A 173 9.48 14.98 52.47
C GLN A 173 9.09 16.40 52.91
N GLN A 174 9.99 17.37 52.73
CA GLN A 174 9.68 18.79 52.82
C GLN A 174 9.15 19.31 51.46
N LYS A 175 7.81 19.42 51.36
CA LYS A 175 7.10 19.86 50.14
C LYS A 175 7.53 21.24 49.62
N GLN A 176 7.69 22.23 50.47
CA GLN A 176 8.09 23.59 50.09
C GLN A 176 9.48 23.62 49.46
N LEU A 177 10.45 22.90 50.05
CA LEU A 177 11.80 22.80 49.48
C LEU A 177 11.78 22.04 48.14
N TRP A 178 10.92 21.03 48.04
CA TRP A 178 10.74 20.28 46.80
C TRP A 178 10.15 21.14 45.69
N ASP A 179 9.11 21.92 45.99
CA ASP A 179 8.47 22.84 45.03
C ASP A 179 9.49 23.88 44.51
N MET A 180 10.36 24.39 45.38
CA MET A 180 11.47 25.28 45.00
C MET A 180 12.52 24.58 44.12
N ALA A 181 12.87 23.34 44.43
CA ALA A 181 13.80 22.54 43.62
C ALA A 181 13.25 22.26 42.22
N VAL A 182 11.95 21.96 42.11
CA VAL A 182 11.25 21.79 40.82
C VAL A 182 11.24 23.10 40.05
N TYR A 183 10.98 24.24 40.72
CA TYR A 183 11.04 25.55 40.09
C TYR A 183 12.46 25.86 39.57
N ALA A 184 13.50 25.56 40.36
CA ALA A 184 14.89 25.72 39.96
C ALA A 184 15.26 24.83 38.75
N HIS A 185 14.81 23.57 38.75
CA HIS A 185 14.99 22.65 37.63
C HIS A 185 14.34 23.18 36.35
N ASN A 186 13.07 23.55 36.41
CA ASN A 186 12.31 24.00 35.25
C ASN A 186 12.88 25.28 34.63
N LYS A 187 13.42 26.19 35.45
CA LYS A 187 13.91 27.49 34.99
C LYS A 187 15.40 27.50 34.65
N TYR A 188 16.21 26.74 35.37
CA TYR A 188 17.68 26.83 35.31
C TYR A 188 18.38 25.50 35.02
N GLY A 189 17.65 24.38 34.96
CA GLY A 189 18.14 23.09 34.50
C GLY A 189 18.90 22.25 35.53
N ILE A 190 19.02 22.69 36.79
CA ILE A 190 19.69 21.91 37.85
C ILE A 190 18.92 20.62 38.14
N ASN A 191 19.62 19.54 38.48
CA ASN A 191 18.95 18.31 38.93
C ASN A 191 18.10 18.58 40.20
N THR A 192 16.81 18.22 40.14
CA THR A 192 15.83 18.47 41.21
C THR A 192 16.23 17.85 42.54
N GLU A 193 16.76 16.62 42.54
CA GLU A 193 17.20 15.96 43.77
C GLU A 193 18.40 16.66 44.39
N ILE A 194 19.40 17.04 43.59
CA ILE A 194 20.57 17.79 44.06
C ILE A 194 20.14 19.14 44.66
N ALA A 195 19.28 19.88 43.96
CA ALA A 195 18.75 21.15 44.44
C ALA A 195 17.97 20.99 45.75
N TYR A 196 17.07 20.01 45.84
CA TYR A 196 16.32 19.71 47.05
C TYR A 196 17.25 19.34 48.22
N ARG A 197 18.22 18.46 47.99
CA ARG A 197 19.15 18.00 49.02
C ARG A 197 20.01 19.12 49.56
N GLN A 198 20.40 20.08 48.72
CA GLN A 198 21.11 21.27 49.15
C GLN A 198 20.22 22.20 49.98
N LEU A 199 19.04 22.54 49.47
CA LEU A 199 18.08 23.39 50.19
C LEU A 199 17.68 22.77 51.54
N TYR A 200 17.60 21.45 51.62
CA TYR A 200 17.36 20.73 52.86
C TYR A 200 18.57 20.79 53.80
N ALA A 201 19.78 20.58 53.27
CA ALA A 201 21.01 20.62 54.03
C ALA A 201 21.28 22.00 54.67
N GLU A 202 20.91 23.09 54.00
CA GLU A 202 21.18 24.46 54.42
C GLU A 202 19.98 25.14 55.10
N GLY A 203 18.75 24.79 54.70
CA GLY A 203 17.53 25.47 55.14
C GLY A 203 16.88 24.87 56.39
N MET A 204 17.44 23.78 56.95
CA MET A 204 16.83 23.04 58.06
C MET A 204 17.64 23.17 59.35
N ASP A 205 16.95 23.31 60.47
CA ASP A 205 17.49 23.27 61.83
C ASP A 205 16.62 22.35 62.71
N GLY A 206 17.23 21.35 63.36
CA GLY A 206 16.52 20.38 64.20
C GLY A 206 15.41 19.59 63.52
N GLY A 207 15.46 19.41 62.19
CA GLY A 207 14.44 18.70 61.41
C GLY A 207 13.22 19.56 61.04
N GLN A 208 13.27 20.87 61.27
CA GLN A 208 12.28 21.85 60.79
C GLN A 208 12.98 22.93 59.96
N LEU A 209 12.23 23.71 59.19
CA LEU A 209 12.81 24.88 58.51
C LEU A 209 13.43 25.83 59.54
N SER A 210 14.63 26.32 59.24
CA SER A 210 15.33 27.29 60.08
C SER A 210 14.52 28.59 60.20
N ARG A 211 14.84 29.42 61.19
CA ARG A 211 14.23 30.75 61.34
C ARG A 211 14.39 31.57 60.05
N LEU A 212 15.58 31.58 59.46
CA LEU A 212 15.88 32.29 58.22
C LEU A 212 15.00 31.83 57.06
N SER A 213 14.77 30.53 56.96
CA SER A 213 13.91 29.96 55.92
C SER A 213 12.43 30.32 56.12
N ARG A 214 11.95 30.37 57.37
CA ARG A 214 10.53 30.67 57.67
C ARG A 214 10.21 32.17 57.63
N GLU A 215 11.10 33.00 58.13
CA GLU A 215 10.85 34.44 58.32
C GLU A 215 11.39 35.27 57.16
N ASN A 216 12.50 34.85 56.55
CA ASN A 216 13.20 35.64 55.54
C ASN A 216 13.14 35.02 54.14
N HIS A 217 12.47 33.87 53.97
CA HIS A 217 12.50 33.07 52.75
C HIS A 217 13.93 32.75 52.27
N ASN A 218 14.88 32.63 53.19
CA ASN A 218 16.28 32.39 52.89
C ASN A 218 16.67 30.96 53.28
N TYR A 219 16.84 30.09 52.29
CA TYR A 219 17.03 28.64 52.48
C TYR A 219 18.47 28.19 52.29
N ALA A 220 19.38 29.11 51.99
CA ALA A 220 20.80 28.85 51.74
C ALA A 220 21.74 29.76 52.55
N GLY A 221 21.20 30.48 53.55
CA GLY A 221 21.97 31.40 54.38
C GLY A 221 22.64 32.55 53.59
N LEU A 222 22.03 33.00 52.50
CA LEU A 222 22.62 34.01 51.61
C LEU A 222 22.73 35.37 52.32
N THR A 223 23.82 36.09 52.11
CA THR A 223 24.15 37.31 52.86
C THR A 223 24.25 38.56 51.99
N GLN A 224 24.10 39.73 52.63
CA GLN A 224 24.25 41.07 52.08
C GLN A 224 25.04 41.96 53.06
N SER A 225 25.67 43.02 52.55
CA SER A 225 26.40 43.99 53.37
C SER A 225 25.50 45.09 53.95
N GLU A 226 24.36 45.37 53.32
CA GLU A 226 23.45 46.41 53.78
C GLU A 226 22.61 45.93 54.99
N PRO A 227 22.52 46.71 56.07
CA PRO A 227 21.70 46.35 57.24
C PRO A 227 20.21 46.23 56.89
N ASN A 228 19.57 45.15 57.34
CA ASN A 228 18.14 44.87 57.15
C ASN A 228 17.44 44.34 58.42
N GLY A 229 17.92 44.79 59.58
CA GLY A 229 17.44 44.37 60.91
C GLY A 229 18.56 43.69 61.72
N GLU A 230 18.66 44.00 63.02
CA GLU A 230 19.68 43.39 63.90
C GLU A 230 19.44 41.89 64.09
N GLU A 231 18.19 41.45 64.02
CA GLU A 231 17.78 40.05 64.03
C GLU A 231 18.34 39.25 62.84
N ASN A 232 18.75 39.91 61.77
CA ASN A 232 19.33 39.29 60.57
C ASN A 232 20.85 39.43 60.50
N LYS A 233 21.47 40.10 61.47
CA LYS A 233 22.91 40.20 61.55
C LYS A 233 23.52 38.82 61.83
N GLN A 234 24.58 38.49 61.09
CA GLN A 234 25.30 37.25 61.35
C GLN A 234 25.93 37.26 62.75
N PRO A 235 26.07 36.09 63.39
CA PRO A 235 26.83 35.98 64.62
C PRO A 235 28.27 36.48 64.41
N PRO A 236 28.90 37.10 65.43
CA PRO A 236 30.26 37.64 65.31
C PRO A 236 31.31 36.61 64.84
N GLU A 237 31.08 35.33 65.11
CA GLU A 237 31.90 34.21 64.63
C GLU A 237 31.83 33.94 63.12
N ASP A 238 30.75 34.36 62.44
CA ASP A 238 30.51 34.11 61.01
C ASP A 238 30.76 35.37 60.14
N GLY A 239 30.79 36.56 60.74
CA GLY A 239 31.17 37.83 60.10
C GLY A 239 30.26 39.02 60.44
N ASP A 240 30.48 40.14 59.74
CA ASP A 240 29.77 41.42 59.96
C ASP A 240 28.59 41.66 58.97
N ALA A 241 28.22 40.65 58.18
CA ALA A 241 27.15 40.75 57.18
C ALA A 241 25.76 40.45 57.76
N TYR A 242 24.73 40.65 56.94
CA TYR A 242 23.33 40.39 57.27
C TYR A 242 22.77 39.31 56.35
N TYR A 243 21.93 38.41 56.87
CA TYR A 243 21.19 37.47 56.04
C TYR A 243 20.17 38.21 55.17
N LYS A 244 20.14 37.89 53.88
CA LYS A 244 19.15 38.43 52.94
C LYS A 244 17.73 38.04 53.35
N MET A 245 16.78 38.91 53.03
CA MET A 245 15.34 38.68 53.15
C MET A 245 14.69 38.79 51.78
N TYR A 246 13.83 37.83 51.46
CA TYR A 246 13.10 37.75 50.20
C TYR A 246 11.59 37.81 50.48
N HIS A 247 10.82 38.32 49.53
CA HIS A 247 9.37 38.44 49.63
C HIS A 247 8.65 37.17 49.18
N SER A 248 9.37 36.23 48.53
CA SER A 248 8.83 34.95 48.11
C SER A 248 9.91 33.88 47.90
N ASP A 249 9.50 32.62 47.94
CA ASP A 249 10.33 31.45 47.63
C ASP A 249 10.96 31.54 46.22
N ASN A 250 10.20 32.01 45.22
CA ASN A 250 10.70 32.13 43.85
C ASN A 250 11.75 33.24 43.69
N GLU A 251 11.61 34.35 44.41
CA GLU A 251 12.61 35.43 44.43
C GLU A 251 13.93 34.93 45.02
N PHE A 252 13.86 34.17 46.11
CA PHE A 252 15.03 33.49 46.67
C PHE A 252 15.67 32.53 45.66
N VAL A 253 14.88 31.62 45.05
CA VAL A 253 15.44 30.64 44.11
C VAL A 253 16.11 31.32 42.92
N ASP A 254 15.53 32.40 42.41
CA ASP A 254 16.10 33.16 41.30
C ASP A 254 17.47 33.78 41.69
N ASP A 255 17.58 34.40 42.87
CA ASP A 255 18.84 34.97 43.38
C ASP A 255 19.89 33.89 43.68
N TRP A 256 19.48 32.82 44.37
CA TRP A 256 20.32 31.66 44.68
C TRP A 256 20.91 31.06 43.40
N MET A 257 20.07 30.76 42.40
CA MET A 257 20.52 30.15 41.16
C MET A 257 21.42 31.09 40.35
N GLN A 258 21.04 32.36 40.17
CA GLN A 258 21.79 33.29 39.33
C GLN A 258 23.13 33.69 39.93
N ASN A 259 23.17 34.00 41.23
CA ASN A 259 24.36 34.57 41.84
C ASN A 259 25.26 33.52 42.48
N TYR A 260 24.70 32.38 42.90
CA TYR A 260 25.44 31.40 43.71
C TYR A 260 25.58 30.03 43.06
N ILE A 261 24.74 29.62 42.11
CA ILE A 261 24.88 28.30 41.45
C ILE A 261 25.44 28.42 40.03
N LEU A 262 24.85 29.26 39.17
CA LEU A 262 25.20 29.32 37.74
C LEU A 262 26.63 29.80 37.47
N ASN A 263 27.19 30.60 38.37
CA ASN A 263 28.58 31.06 38.27
C ASN A 263 29.61 29.94 38.54
N ARG A 264 29.16 28.75 38.97
CA ARG A 264 30.00 27.59 39.29
C ARG A 264 29.94 26.59 38.15
N LYS A 265 30.93 26.66 37.26
CA LYS A 265 31.00 25.84 36.04
C LYS A 265 30.83 24.35 36.36
N GLY A 266 29.83 23.73 35.75
CA GLY A 266 29.52 22.30 35.90
C GLY A 266 28.55 21.96 37.05
N ALA A 267 28.18 22.90 37.92
CA ALA A 267 27.30 22.62 39.04
C ALA A 267 25.89 22.18 38.59
N VAL A 268 25.33 22.84 37.56
CA VAL A 268 24.02 22.48 36.98
C VAL A 268 24.06 21.13 36.26
N ASP A 269 25.22 20.78 35.68
CA ASP A 269 25.38 19.58 34.86
C ASP A 269 25.72 18.31 35.66
N ALA A 270 26.03 18.47 36.95
CA ALA A 270 26.47 17.39 37.84
C ALA A 270 25.50 16.20 37.84
N LYS A 271 26.05 14.99 37.77
CA LYS A 271 25.29 13.73 37.67
C LYS A 271 25.07 13.03 39.00
N SER A 272 25.73 13.51 40.06
CA SER A 272 25.60 12.94 41.41
C SER A 272 25.82 13.99 42.49
N VAL A 273 25.33 13.72 43.71
CA VAL A 273 25.60 14.53 44.91
C VAL A 273 27.11 14.66 45.16
N ALA A 274 27.88 13.59 44.94
CA ALA A 274 29.33 13.61 45.14
C ALA A 274 30.05 14.55 44.16
N GLU A 275 29.70 14.47 42.87
CA GLU A 275 30.23 15.37 41.84
C GLU A 275 29.86 16.82 42.12
N TYR A 276 28.60 17.07 42.47
CA TYR A 276 28.11 18.39 42.83
C TYR A 276 28.84 18.97 44.04
N ALA A 277 28.91 18.21 45.15
CA ALA A 277 29.60 18.63 46.37
C ALA A 277 31.07 18.96 46.13
N GLN A 278 31.76 18.18 45.28
CA GLN A 278 33.15 18.44 44.92
C GLN A 278 33.29 19.77 44.16
N ILE A 279 32.38 20.07 43.23
CA ILE A 279 32.37 21.36 42.51
C ILE A 279 32.11 22.51 43.48
N MET A 280 31.14 22.36 44.39
CA MET A 280 30.80 23.40 45.38
C MET A 280 31.94 23.67 46.35
N THR A 281 32.66 22.62 46.77
CA THR A 281 33.87 22.77 47.61
C THR A 281 34.99 23.48 46.85
N ASN A 282 35.29 23.04 45.63
CA ASN A 282 36.38 23.60 44.82
C ASN A 282 36.16 25.06 44.42
N THR A 283 34.88 25.47 44.33
CA THR A 283 34.49 26.85 43.99
C THR A 283 34.25 27.72 45.23
N GLY A 284 34.54 27.20 46.43
CA GLY A 284 34.43 27.95 47.68
C GLY A 284 33.00 28.36 48.04
N TYR A 285 32.00 27.55 47.67
CA TYR A 285 30.61 27.79 48.10
C TYR A 285 30.44 27.64 49.61
N HIS A 286 31.12 26.65 50.22
CA HIS A 286 31.09 26.39 51.65
C HIS A 286 32.50 26.15 52.21
N GLY A 287 32.69 26.29 53.53
CA GLY A 287 33.97 26.09 54.21
C GLY A 287 34.20 24.68 54.78
N THR A 288 33.21 23.78 54.72
CA THR A 288 33.33 22.42 55.27
C THR A 288 34.03 21.45 54.31
N SER A 289 34.42 20.26 54.78
CA SER A 289 35.02 19.23 53.93
C SER A 289 34.01 18.66 52.92
N THR A 290 34.47 18.26 51.74
CA THR A 290 33.60 17.66 50.71
C THR A 290 32.80 16.47 51.25
N GLU A 291 33.46 15.60 52.03
CA GLU A 291 32.84 14.41 52.61
C GLU A 291 31.73 14.77 53.61
N HIS A 292 31.95 15.78 54.45
CA HIS A 292 30.93 16.26 55.37
C HIS A 292 29.72 16.84 54.63
N TYR A 293 29.96 17.60 53.56
CA TYR A 293 28.89 18.18 52.75
C TYR A 293 28.07 17.13 52.00
N ILE A 294 28.73 16.09 51.45
CA ILE A 294 28.07 14.93 50.86
C ILE A 294 27.14 14.27 51.88
N ASN A 295 27.62 14.04 53.10
CA ASN A 295 26.83 13.41 54.17
C ASN A 295 25.63 14.28 54.57
N LEU A 296 25.82 15.60 54.66
CA LEU A 296 24.77 16.57 54.96
C LEU A 296 23.66 16.52 53.89
N MET A 297 24.01 16.59 52.61
CA MET A 297 23.05 16.49 51.48
C MET A 297 22.35 15.13 51.42
N ASN A 298 23.08 14.05 51.73
CA ASN A 298 22.52 12.70 51.75
C ASN A 298 21.57 12.46 52.93
N SER A 299 21.66 13.25 54.00
CA SER A 299 20.75 13.17 55.15
C SER A 299 19.33 13.65 54.84
N ALA A 300 19.12 14.35 53.72
CA ALA A 300 17.82 14.83 53.32
C ALA A 300 16.84 13.67 53.05
N PRO A 301 15.67 13.64 53.73
CA PRO A 301 14.69 12.60 53.57
C PRO A 301 13.98 12.75 52.21
N MET A 302 14.01 11.67 51.43
CA MET A 302 13.34 11.55 50.14
C MET A 302 12.20 10.54 50.27
N ALA A 303 11.03 10.82 49.70
CA ALA A 303 10.15 9.74 49.26
C ALA A 303 10.80 9.07 48.04
N SER A 304 10.58 7.77 47.83
CA SER A 304 11.23 7.01 46.77
C SER A 304 10.90 7.54 45.36
N GLY A 305 11.89 8.11 44.62
CA GLY A 305 11.81 8.41 43.16
C GLY A 305 11.99 9.88 42.73
N GLY A 306 13.22 10.41 42.61
CA GLY A 306 13.45 11.84 42.36
C GLY A 306 13.88 12.26 40.94
N ASN A 307 13.95 11.32 39.99
CA ASN A 307 14.54 11.57 38.66
C ASN A 307 13.56 11.28 37.52
N PRO A 308 13.60 12.06 36.41
CA PRO A 308 12.82 11.74 35.22
C PRO A 308 13.17 10.35 34.71
N LYS A 309 12.16 9.58 34.28
CA LYS A 309 12.34 8.24 33.72
C LYS A 309 13.18 8.26 32.43
N TYR A 310 13.07 9.32 31.64
CA TYR A 310 13.78 9.53 30.39
C TYR A 310 14.44 10.91 30.33
N SER A 311 15.66 11.00 29.78
CA SER A 311 16.32 12.28 29.48
C SER A 311 15.76 12.94 28.21
N GLU A 312 15.98 14.24 28.04
CA GLU A 312 15.58 14.98 26.82
C GLU A 312 16.21 14.38 25.55
N ASP A 313 17.46 13.91 25.62
CA ASP A 313 18.11 13.23 24.49
C ASP A 313 17.41 11.91 24.13
N GLN A 314 16.93 11.17 25.13
CA GLN A 314 16.14 9.95 24.90
C GLN A 314 14.77 10.27 24.29
N ILE A 315 14.12 11.35 24.73
CA ILE A 315 12.85 11.83 24.16
C ILE A 315 13.05 12.21 22.69
N LYS A 316 14.06 13.04 22.38
CA LYS A 316 14.35 13.44 20.99
C LYS A 316 14.66 12.26 20.08
N LYS A 317 15.48 11.31 20.57
CA LYS A 317 15.75 10.08 19.83
C LYS A 317 14.46 9.28 19.58
N ALA A 318 13.59 9.16 20.58
CA ALA A 318 12.31 8.47 20.43
C ALA A 318 11.36 9.18 19.46
N GLU A 319 11.35 10.51 19.40
CA GLU A 319 10.61 11.28 18.41
C GLU A 319 11.06 10.97 16.98
N ASP A 320 12.37 10.92 16.74
CA ASP A 320 12.92 10.61 15.42
C ASP A 320 12.72 9.14 15.03
N ASP A 321 12.83 8.23 15.99
CA ASP A 321 12.51 6.82 15.81
C ASP A 321 11.00 6.66 15.49
N ALA A 322 10.10 7.42 16.13
CA ALA A 322 8.66 7.43 15.86
C ALA A 322 8.30 7.96 14.48
N LYS A 323 8.95 9.04 14.03
CA LYS A 323 8.80 9.55 12.65
C LYS A 323 9.17 8.47 11.63
N THR A 324 10.28 7.76 11.89
CA THR A 324 10.76 6.69 11.01
C THR A 324 9.81 5.50 11.00
N ALA A 325 9.33 5.06 12.17
CA ALA A 325 8.38 3.97 12.30
C ALA A 325 7.04 4.30 11.61
N TYR A 326 6.49 5.49 11.82
CA TYR A 326 5.28 5.94 11.13
C TYR A 326 5.46 6.01 9.61
N LYS A 327 6.61 6.51 9.12
CA LYS A 327 6.90 6.54 7.68
C LYS A 327 6.88 5.14 7.08
N ASN A 328 7.49 4.16 7.74
CA ASN A 328 7.48 2.77 7.28
C ASN A 328 6.06 2.20 7.26
N TYR A 329 5.27 2.44 8.32
CA TYR A 329 3.86 2.07 8.36
C TYR A 329 3.07 2.70 7.21
N TYR A 330 3.22 4.01 7.00
CA TYR A 330 2.58 4.75 5.90
C TYR A 330 2.93 4.16 4.53
N THR A 331 4.21 3.89 4.28
CA THR A 331 4.67 3.29 3.01
C THR A 331 4.02 1.93 2.78
N LEU A 332 3.94 1.08 3.81
CA LEU A 332 3.27 -0.21 3.70
C LEU A 332 1.77 -0.05 3.39
N GLN A 333 1.08 0.86 4.07
CA GLN A 333 -0.35 1.13 3.82
C GLN A 333 -0.60 1.65 2.39
N GLU A 334 0.24 2.58 1.89
CA GLU A 334 0.13 3.06 0.52
C GLU A 334 0.42 1.96 -0.52
N GLN A 335 1.37 1.05 -0.25
CA GLN A 335 1.62 -0.10 -1.11
C GLN A 335 0.41 -1.03 -1.16
N THR A 336 -0.17 -1.39 0.00
CA THR A 336 -1.38 -2.21 0.06
C THR A 336 -2.56 -1.53 -0.62
N ARG A 337 -2.75 -0.21 -0.44
CA ARG A 337 -3.79 0.57 -1.13
C ARG A 337 -3.62 0.50 -2.65
N LYS A 338 -2.39 0.70 -3.15
CA LYS A 338 -2.09 0.66 -4.59
C LYS A 338 -2.34 -0.72 -5.20
N ILE A 339 -1.98 -1.79 -4.50
CA ILE A 339 -2.28 -3.17 -4.94
C ILE A 339 -3.79 -3.36 -5.05
N ALA A 340 -4.55 -2.99 -4.01
CA ALA A 340 -6.01 -3.12 -4.02
C ALA A 340 -6.69 -2.26 -5.09
N ILE A 341 -6.16 -1.07 -5.40
CA ILE A 341 -6.61 -0.26 -6.55
C ILE A 341 -6.32 -1.02 -7.86
N ASN A 342 -5.09 -1.47 -8.08
CA ASN A 342 -4.71 -2.18 -9.31
C ASN A 342 -5.55 -3.44 -9.54
N ASP A 343 -5.83 -4.23 -8.50
CA ASP A 343 -6.67 -5.42 -8.60
C ASP A 343 -8.10 -5.08 -9.03
N ARG A 344 -8.69 -4.01 -8.46
CA ARG A 344 -10.01 -3.50 -8.88
C ARG A 344 -10.00 -3.00 -10.32
N LEU A 345 -8.96 -2.28 -10.72
CA LEU A 345 -8.80 -1.80 -12.10
C LEU A 345 -8.65 -2.96 -13.09
N GLN A 346 -7.88 -4.00 -12.75
CA GLN A 346 -7.72 -5.20 -13.60
C GLN A 346 -9.02 -6.01 -13.72
N ALA A 347 -9.73 -6.20 -12.61
CA ALA A 347 -11.04 -6.85 -12.62
C ALA A 347 -12.03 -6.06 -13.51
N GLY A 348 -12.05 -4.73 -13.36
CA GLY A 348 -12.87 -3.87 -14.20
C GLY A 348 -12.48 -3.94 -15.68
N GLN A 349 -11.19 -3.93 -16.00
CA GLN A 349 -10.70 -4.03 -17.37
C GLN A 349 -11.09 -5.36 -18.03
N THR A 350 -11.09 -6.46 -17.27
CA THR A 350 -11.53 -7.78 -17.78
C THR A 350 -12.99 -7.74 -18.22
N ILE A 351 -13.88 -7.15 -17.41
CA ILE A 351 -15.31 -7.02 -17.75
C ILE A 351 -15.50 -6.12 -18.97
N LEU A 352 -14.76 -4.99 -19.03
CA LEU A 352 -14.80 -4.09 -20.18
C LEU A 352 -14.37 -4.82 -21.47
N ASN A 353 -13.26 -5.56 -21.42
CA ASN A 353 -12.75 -6.32 -22.56
C ASN A 353 -13.74 -7.40 -23.02
N GLN A 354 -14.41 -8.09 -22.09
CA GLN A 354 -15.43 -9.09 -22.41
C GLN A 354 -16.62 -8.46 -23.16
N LYS A 355 -17.11 -7.29 -22.71
CA LYS A 355 -18.18 -6.57 -23.40
C LYS A 355 -17.80 -6.15 -24.82
N ILE A 356 -16.57 -5.65 -24.98
CA ILE A 356 -16.02 -5.30 -26.30
C ILE A 356 -15.93 -6.53 -27.20
N ALA A 357 -15.38 -7.65 -26.69
CA ALA A 357 -15.24 -8.90 -27.44
C ALA A 357 -16.59 -9.47 -27.90
N ASN A 358 -17.63 -9.31 -27.08
CA ASN A 358 -19.00 -9.74 -27.40
C ASN A 358 -19.75 -8.78 -28.35
N GLY A 359 -19.13 -7.67 -28.76
CA GLY A 359 -19.77 -6.65 -29.61
C GLY A 359 -20.79 -5.76 -28.88
N ASP A 360 -20.88 -5.83 -27.54
CA ASP A 360 -21.76 -4.98 -26.71
C ASP A 360 -21.11 -3.59 -26.49
N VAL A 361 -21.07 -2.79 -27.55
CA VAL A 361 -20.43 -1.46 -27.57
C VAL A 361 -21.11 -0.49 -26.60
N SER A 362 -22.44 -0.47 -26.57
CA SER A 362 -23.21 0.41 -25.69
C SER A 362 -23.00 0.04 -24.21
N GLY A 363 -23.05 -1.26 -23.88
CA GLY A 363 -22.81 -1.73 -22.53
C GLY A 363 -21.36 -1.57 -22.08
N ALA A 364 -20.37 -1.65 -22.99
CA ALA A 364 -18.98 -1.34 -22.68
C ALA A 364 -18.79 0.12 -22.27
N PHE A 365 -19.42 1.05 -23.00
CA PHE A 365 -19.36 2.49 -22.70
C PHE A 365 -20.06 2.83 -21.38
N GLN A 366 -21.26 2.31 -21.16
CA GLN A 366 -21.99 2.49 -19.91
C GLN A 366 -21.20 1.93 -18.71
N TYR A 367 -20.60 0.75 -18.87
CA TYR A 367 -19.80 0.15 -17.81
C TYR A 367 -18.62 1.03 -17.39
N ALA A 368 -17.84 1.52 -18.36
CA ALA A 368 -16.69 2.38 -18.06
C ALA A 368 -17.12 3.74 -17.48
N GLN A 369 -18.27 4.30 -17.87
CA GLN A 369 -18.84 5.49 -17.23
C GLN A 369 -19.24 5.23 -15.77
N VAL A 370 -19.88 4.09 -15.48
CA VAL A 370 -20.26 3.71 -14.11
C VAL A 370 -19.01 3.54 -13.24
N GLN A 371 -17.96 2.91 -13.77
CA GLN A 371 -16.69 2.77 -13.05
C GLN A 371 -16.03 4.14 -12.76
N LEU A 372 -16.06 5.07 -13.71
CA LEU A 372 -15.57 6.43 -13.50
C LEU A 372 -16.40 7.19 -12.46
N ALA A 373 -17.73 7.08 -12.52
CA ALA A 373 -18.62 7.74 -11.56
C ALA A 373 -18.51 7.14 -10.14
N GLY A 374 -18.21 5.85 -10.04
CA GLY A 374 -17.97 5.14 -8.78
C GLY A 374 -16.54 5.22 -8.25
N ALA A 375 -15.62 5.89 -8.97
CA ALA A 375 -14.22 5.99 -8.58
C ALA A 375 -14.04 6.85 -7.32
N THR A 376 -13.54 6.21 -6.26
CA THR A 376 -13.36 6.83 -4.94
C THR A 376 -11.98 7.47 -4.73
N THR A 377 -11.03 7.19 -5.61
CA THR A 377 -9.64 7.67 -5.52
C THR A 377 -9.22 8.42 -6.78
N PRO A 378 -8.29 9.40 -6.69
CA PRO A 378 -7.77 10.11 -7.86
C PRO A 378 -7.16 9.17 -8.90
N GLU A 379 -6.46 8.11 -8.46
CA GLU A 379 -5.84 7.14 -9.36
C GLU A 379 -6.88 6.35 -10.18
N GLU A 380 -8.00 5.97 -9.56
CA GLU A 380 -9.12 5.33 -10.28
C GLU A 380 -9.77 6.28 -11.27
N GLN A 381 -9.96 7.55 -10.90
CA GLN A 381 -10.54 8.57 -11.77
C GLN A 381 -9.67 8.82 -13.00
N GLU A 382 -8.36 8.97 -12.81
CA GLU A 382 -7.40 9.14 -13.90
C GLU A 382 -7.38 7.92 -14.83
N TYR A 383 -7.34 6.71 -14.27
CA TYR A 383 -7.36 5.47 -15.05
C TYR A 383 -8.62 5.36 -15.91
N TRP A 384 -9.80 5.49 -15.32
CA TRP A 384 -11.06 5.29 -16.03
C TRP A 384 -11.35 6.42 -17.03
N SER A 385 -10.98 7.66 -16.73
CA SER A 385 -11.11 8.78 -17.68
C SER A 385 -10.17 8.61 -18.88
N GLY A 386 -8.91 8.22 -18.65
CA GLY A 386 -7.96 7.90 -19.71
C GLY A 386 -8.42 6.71 -20.56
N LYS A 387 -8.95 5.66 -19.93
CA LYS A 387 -9.49 4.50 -20.64
C LYS A 387 -10.67 4.88 -21.53
N MET A 388 -11.62 5.64 -21.03
CA MET A 388 -12.75 6.17 -21.81
C MET A 388 -12.28 6.94 -23.03
N ALA A 389 -11.30 7.84 -22.87
CA ALA A 389 -10.74 8.60 -23.98
C ALA A 389 -10.09 7.70 -25.04
N SER A 390 -9.37 6.66 -24.62
CA SER A 390 -8.64 5.75 -25.52
C SER A 390 -9.53 4.74 -26.26
N GLU A 391 -10.59 4.26 -25.63
CA GLU A 391 -11.46 3.20 -26.17
C GLU A 391 -12.64 3.77 -26.98
N ARG A 392 -13.08 5.00 -26.71
CA ARG A 392 -14.20 5.65 -27.41
C ARG A 392 -14.06 5.64 -28.95
N PRO A 393 -12.91 6.01 -29.56
CA PRO A 393 -12.76 5.96 -31.02
C PRO A 393 -12.77 4.53 -31.61
N LYS A 394 -12.50 3.49 -30.81
CA LYS A 394 -12.59 2.10 -31.25
C LYS A 394 -14.04 1.61 -31.18
N LEU A 395 -14.72 1.93 -30.09
CA LEU A 395 -16.14 1.67 -29.89
C LEU A 395 -16.99 2.34 -30.96
N ASP A 396 -16.74 3.63 -31.27
CA ASP A 396 -17.44 4.38 -32.31
C ASP A 396 -17.26 3.71 -33.69
N ARG A 397 -16.03 3.26 -34.02
CA ARG A 397 -15.77 2.51 -35.26
C ARG A 397 -16.47 1.16 -35.32
N ILE A 398 -16.55 0.44 -34.21
CA ILE A 398 -17.28 -0.84 -34.14
C ILE A 398 -18.78 -0.60 -34.29
N TYR A 399 -19.31 0.44 -33.67
CA TYR A 399 -20.71 0.86 -33.83
C TYR A 399 -21.03 1.23 -35.28
N GLU A 400 -20.20 2.06 -35.92
CA GLU A 400 -20.35 2.42 -37.34
C GLU A 400 -20.27 1.20 -38.28
N LYS A 401 -19.36 0.25 -38.01
CA LYS A 401 -19.32 -1.02 -38.76
C LYS A 401 -20.56 -1.88 -38.51
N GLY A 402 -21.06 -1.90 -37.27
CA GLY A 402 -22.27 -2.61 -36.87
C GLY A 402 -23.53 -2.08 -37.55
N LEU A 403 -23.56 -0.81 -37.94
CA LEU A 403 -24.66 -0.20 -38.69
C LEU A 403 -24.65 -0.55 -40.18
N LYS A 404 -23.52 -0.97 -40.75
CA LYS A 404 -23.45 -1.35 -42.17
C LYS A 404 -24.06 -2.74 -42.39
N MET A 405 -24.75 -2.89 -43.53
CA MET A 405 -25.23 -4.20 -44.00
C MET A 405 -24.03 -5.03 -44.51
N THR A 406 -23.99 -6.29 -44.11
CA THR A 406 -23.07 -7.30 -44.64
C THR A 406 -23.38 -7.62 -46.10
N ALA A 407 -22.43 -8.21 -46.83
CA ALA A 407 -22.64 -8.60 -48.23
C ALA A 407 -23.83 -9.56 -48.41
N GLN A 408 -24.04 -10.48 -47.47
CA GLN A 408 -25.16 -11.42 -47.49
C GLN A 408 -26.51 -10.71 -47.26
N GLU A 409 -26.58 -9.79 -46.29
CA GLU A 409 -27.78 -8.97 -46.04
C GLU A 409 -28.10 -8.12 -47.29
N LYS A 410 -27.11 -7.43 -47.86
CA LYS A 410 -27.26 -6.66 -49.11
C LYS A 410 -27.76 -7.54 -50.25
N TRP A 411 -27.22 -8.74 -50.41
CA TRP A 411 -27.65 -9.69 -51.42
C TRP A 411 -29.11 -10.11 -51.24
N GLY A 412 -29.52 -10.41 -50.00
CA GLY A 412 -30.91 -10.75 -49.68
C GLY A 412 -31.90 -9.63 -50.07
N ILE A 413 -31.55 -8.38 -49.77
CA ILE A 413 -32.34 -7.21 -50.18
C ILE A 413 -32.39 -7.09 -51.72
N LYS A 414 -31.25 -7.26 -52.42
CA LYS A 414 -31.18 -7.22 -53.89
C LYS A 414 -32.02 -8.33 -54.55
N GLN A 415 -32.13 -9.52 -53.95
CA GLN A 415 -33.02 -10.57 -54.49
C GLN A 415 -34.49 -10.20 -54.35
N TYR A 416 -34.89 -9.63 -53.22
CA TYR A 416 -36.26 -9.18 -53.00
C TYR A 416 -36.66 -8.08 -54.01
N ALA A 417 -35.72 -7.19 -54.35
CA ALA A 417 -35.90 -6.10 -55.30
C ALA A 417 -36.23 -6.55 -56.73
N LYS A 418 -35.86 -7.76 -57.15
CA LYS A 418 -36.09 -8.25 -58.53
C LYS A 418 -37.58 -8.44 -58.87
N SER A 419 -38.45 -8.48 -57.87
CA SER A 419 -39.89 -8.70 -58.06
C SER A 419 -40.77 -7.65 -57.37
N HIS A 420 -40.16 -6.62 -56.78
CA HIS A 420 -40.86 -5.57 -56.01
C HIS A 420 -40.40 -4.19 -56.48
N THR A 421 -41.18 -3.15 -56.16
CA THR A 421 -40.75 -1.77 -56.43
C THR A 421 -39.64 -1.35 -55.48
N TYR A 422 -38.94 -0.28 -55.82
CA TYR A 422 -37.95 0.35 -54.94
C TYR A 422 -38.55 0.67 -53.56
N GLU A 423 -39.73 1.28 -53.49
CA GLU A 423 -40.36 1.66 -52.21
C GLU A 423 -40.74 0.44 -51.36
N GLN A 424 -41.22 -0.63 -51.99
CA GLN A 424 -41.55 -1.88 -51.31
C GLN A 424 -40.29 -2.58 -50.77
N THR A 425 -39.20 -2.53 -51.53
CA THR A 425 -37.91 -3.11 -51.15
C THR A 425 -37.26 -2.34 -50.01
N ARG A 426 -37.34 -1.01 -50.05
CA ARG A 426 -36.85 -0.15 -48.97
C ARG A 426 -37.61 -0.39 -47.67
N ALA A 427 -38.94 -0.43 -47.73
CA ALA A 427 -39.77 -0.74 -46.56
C ALA A 427 -39.50 -2.16 -46.02
N TYR A 428 -39.23 -3.13 -46.90
CA TYR A 428 -38.82 -4.47 -46.50
C TYR A 428 -37.48 -4.45 -45.75
N ALA A 429 -36.46 -3.76 -46.28
CA ALA A 429 -35.15 -3.64 -45.65
C ALA A 429 -35.23 -2.96 -44.27
N GLU A 430 -35.98 -1.88 -44.15
CA GLU A 430 -36.23 -1.18 -42.88
C GLU A 430 -36.96 -2.08 -41.86
N ARG A 431 -37.80 -3.01 -42.32
CA ARG A 431 -38.50 -3.96 -41.44
C ARG A 431 -37.62 -5.14 -41.01
N VAL A 432 -36.85 -5.73 -41.94
CA VAL A 432 -36.06 -6.94 -41.63
C VAL A 432 -34.70 -6.62 -41.00
N LEU A 433 -34.19 -5.41 -41.23
CA LEU A 433 -32.90 -4.93 -40.70
C LEU A 433 -33.05 -3.51 -40.11
N PRO A 434 -33.89 -3.34 -39.07
CA PRO A 434 -34.28 -2.01 -38.56
C PRO A 434 -33.12 -1.19 -37.98
N ASN A 435 -32.02 -1.84 -37.62
CA ASN A 435 -30.85 -1.20 -37.01
C ASN A 435 -29.68 -1.06 -38.00
N LYS A 436 -29.91 -1.26 -39.30
CA LYS A 436 -28.90 -1.18 -40.35
C LYS A 436 -29.18 -0.01 -41.30
N ILE A 437 -28.13 0.58 -41.83
CA ILE A 437 -28.21 1.69 -42.78
C ILE A 437 -28.07 1.14 -44.20
N MET A 438 -28.95 1.60 -45.10
CA MET A 438 -28.83 1.40 -46.54
C MET A 438 -27.77 2.37 -47.07
N ASP A 439 -26.68 1.86 -47.61
CA ASP A 439 -25.63 2.70 -48.20
C ASP A 439 -25.92 3.06 -49.65
N ASP A 440 -25.27 4.13 -50.11
CA ASP A 440 -25.49 4.72 -51.44
C ASP A 440 -25.26 3.71 -52.59
N GLU A 441 -24.34 2.75 -52.40
CA GLU A 441 -24.06 1.70 -53.39
C GLU A 441 -25.22 0.70 -53.51
N LEU A 442 -25.77 0.25 -52.37
CA LEU A 442 -26.96 -0.59 -52.36
C LEU A 442 -28.15 0.20 -52.92
N ASP A 443 -28.33 1.45 -52.50
CA ASP A 443 -29.45 2.30 -52.94
C ASP A 443 -29.45 2.50 -54.46
N ALA A 444 -28.29 2.85 -55.05
CA ALA A 444 -28.13 2.97 -56.49
C ALA A 444 -28.42 1.65 -57.21
N SER A 445 -27.95 0.52 -56.66
CA SER A 445 -28.24 -0.81 -57.21
C SER A 445 -29.74 -1.13 -57.21
N LEU A 446 -30.48 -0.72 -56.16
CA LEU A 446 -31.90 -0.98 -56.04
C LEU A 446 -32.72 -0.13 -57.01
N LEU A 447 -32.32 1.13 -57.22
CA LEU A 447 -32.92 2.01 -58.24
C LEU A 447 -32.70 1.48 -59.65
N GLU A 448 -31.51 0.96 -59.96
CA GLU A 448 -31.23 0.33 -61.26
C GLU A 448 -32.10 -0.91 -61.49
N ILE A 449 -32.25 -1.76 -60.46
CA ILE A 449 -33.14 -2.93 -60.52
C ILE A 449 -34.59 -2.47 -60.78
N ASP A 450 -35.10 -1.48 -60.06
CA ASP A 450 -36.48 -0.99 -60.24
C ASP A 450 -36.73 -0.39 -61.64
N ASP A 451 -35.79 0.38 -62.19
CA ASP A 451 -35.89 0.91 -63.55
C ASP A 451 -35.91 -0.22 -64.60
N ASN A 452 -35.05 -1.24 -64.41
CA ASN A 452 -35.07 -2.43 -65.24
C ASN A 452 -36.41 -3.18 -65.11
N ASN A 453 -36.96 -3.31 -63.90
CA ASN A 453 -38.27 -3.94 -63.66
C ASN A 453 -39.38 -3.21 -64.43
N LYS A 454 -39.38 -1.87 -64.42
CA LYS A 454 -40.32 -1.03 -65.17
C LYS A 454 -40.19 -1.24 -66.68
N LYS A 455 -38.97 -1.23 -67.22
CA LYS A 455 -38.73 -1.50 -68.65
C LYS A 455 -39.23 -2.88 -69.06
N ALA A 456 -38.95 -3.91 -68.27
CA ALA A 456 -39.42 -5.27 -68.53
C ALA A 456 -40.94 -5.40 -68.43
N SER A 457 -41.61 -4.68 -67.52
CA SER A 457 -43.07 -4.72 -67.41
C SER A 457 -43.79 -4.22 -68.67
N ASN A 458 -43.15 -3.34 -69.44
CA ASN A 458 -43.66 -2.81 -70.71
C ASN A 458 -43.46 -3.77 -71.91
N ILE A 459 -42.73 -4.87 -71.72
CA ILE A 459 -42.61 -5.92 -72.74
C ILE A 459 -43.82 -6.84 -72.67
N ASP A 460 -44.62 -6.79 -73.74
CA ASP A 460 -45.69 -7.74 -73.97
C ASP A 460 -45.14 -9.03 -74.58
N LEU A 461 -45.37 -10.15 -73.89
CA LEU A 461 -44.96 -11.48 -74.36
C LEU A 461 -46.12 -12.28 -74.96
N THR A 462 -47.35 -11.74 -74.97
CA THR A 462 -48.53 -12.42 -75.53
C THR A 462 -48.33 -12.88 -76.98
N PRO A 463 -47.67 -12.11 -77.88
CA PRO A 463 -47.36 -12.57 -79.24
C PRO A 463 -46.42 -13.79 -79.30
N TYR A 464 -45.70 -14.09 -78.22
CA TYR A 464 -44.65 -15.10 -78.15
C TYR A 464 -45.01 -16.32 -77.29
N GLU A 465 -46.24 -16.39 -76.78
CA GLU A 465 -46.66 -17.46 -75.86
C GLU A 465 -46.51 -18.87 -76.48
N TYR A 466 -46.73 -18.99 -77.78
CA TYR A 466 -46.55 -20.26 -78.50
C TYR A 466 -45.09 -20.72 -78.52
N LYS A 467 -44.12 -19.81 -78.63
CA LYS A 467 -42.68 -20.11 -78.56
C LYS A 467 -42.23 -20.39 -77.13
N LEU A 468 -42.81 -19.70 -76.14
CA LEU A 468 -42.48 -19.91 -74.73
C LEU A 468 -42.88 -21.30 -74.25
N ALA A 469 -44.01 -21.85 -74.72
CA ALA A 469 -44.51 -23.14 -74.27
C ALA A 469 -43.48 -24.29 -74.37
N ASP A 470 -42.63 -24.26 -75.39
CA ASP A 470 -41.63 -25.31 -75.66
C ASP A 470 -40.32 -25.17 -74.87
N VAL A 471 -40.06 -23.99 -74.29
CA VAL A 471 -38.79 -23.66 -73.60
C VAL A 471 -38.95 -23.37 -72.11
N MET A 472 -40.19 -23.40 -71.60
CA MET A 472 -40.48 -23.11 -70.20
C MET A 472 -39.85 -24.15 -69.26
N PRO A 473 -39.36 -23.72 -68.07
CA PRO A 473 -38.86 -24.65 -67.06
C PRO A 473 -39.91 -25.69 -66.68
N LYS A 474 -39.47 -26.95 -66.49
CA LYS A 474 -40.34 -28.04 -66.02
C LYS A 474 -40.92 -27.75 -64.62
N ASP A 475 -40.17 -27.02 -63.80
CA ASP A 475 -40.66 -26.52 -62.52
C ASP A 475 -41.56 -25.30 -62.74
N LYS A 476 -42.86 -25.50 -62.52
CA LYS A 476 -43.88 -24.47 -62.69
C LYS A 476 -43.71 -23.29 -61.73
N THR A 477 -42.96 -23.42 -60.64
CA THR A 477 -42.70 -22.30 -59.71
C THR A 477 -41.70 -21.29 -60.28
N LEU A 478 -40.84 -21.72 -61.21
CA LEU A 478 -39.86 -20.88 -61.91
C LEU A 478 -40.39 -20.26 -63.20
N ALA A 479 -41.62 -20.60 -63.58
CA ALA A 479 -42.31 -20.08 -64.76
C ALA A 479 -42.36 -18.54 -64.77
N GLY A 480 -42.69 -17.94 -63.63
CA GLY A 480 -42.80 -16.48 -63.49
C GLY A 480 -41.43 -15.79 -63.63
N SER A 481 -40.42 -16.29 -62.92
CA SER A 481 -39.05 -15.73 -62.97
C SER A 481 -38.39 -15.93 -64.34
N PHE A 482 -38.68 -17.04 -65.03
CA PHE A 482 -38.19 -17.28 -66.37
C PHE A 482 -38.79 -16.31 -67.40
N LYS A 483 -40.12 -16.17 -67.43
CA LYS A 483 -40.80 -15.18 -68.30
C LYS A 483 -40.30 -13.77 -68.01
N TYR A 484 -40.11 -13.46 -66.73
CA TYR A 484 -39.57 -12.18 -66.31
C TYR A 484 -38.13 -11.95 -66.81
N GLY A 485 -37.26 -12.96 -66.71
CA GLY A 485 -35.91 -12.92 -67.27
C GLY A 485 -35.88 -12.71 -68.79
N VAL A 486 -36.81 -13.33 -69.51
CA VAL A 486 -36.98 -13.10 -70.96
C VAL A 486 -37.42 -11.66 -71.24
N LYS A 487 -38.36 -11.10 -70.47
CA LYS A 487 -38.77 -9.69 -70.61
C LYS A 487 -37.61 -8.72 -70.37
N GLN A 488 -36.78 -8.98 -69.37
CA GLN A 488 -35.61 -8.16 -69.06
C GLN A 488 -34.59 -8.15 -70.21
N GLU A 489 -34.20 -9.33 -70.68
CA GLU A 489 -33.25 -9.47 -71.78
C GLU A 489 -33.80 -8.87 -73.09
N MET A 490 -35.10 -9.06 -73.34
CA MET A 490 -35.77 -8.47 -74.50
C MET A 490 -35.79 -6.94 -74.43
N ALA A 491 -36.10 -6.37 -73.26
CA ALA A 491 -36.07 -4.92 -73.05
C ALA A 491 -34.67 -4.33 -73.27
N GLY A 492 -33.63 -4.97 -72.71
CA GLY A 492 -32.24 -4.53 -72.88
C GLY A 492 -31.79 -4.56 -74.35
N ARG A 493 -32.07 -5.67 -75.05
CA ARG A 493 -31.72 -5.84 -76.46
C ARG A 493 -32.50 -4.92 -77.39
N ILE A 494 -33.75 -4.58 -77.07
CA ILE A 494 -34.53 -3.57 -77.81
C ILE A 494 -33.88 -2.19 -77.67
N GLU A 495 -33.42 -1.81 -76.48
CA GLU A 495 -32.73 -0.52 -76.29
C GLU A 495 -31.37 -0.49 -76.98
N GLU A 496 -30.56 -1.55 -76.87
CA GLU A 496 -29.31 -1.68 -77.64
C GLU A 496 -29.56 -1.55 -79.15
N PHE A 497 -30.63 -2.18 -79.65
CA PHE A 497 -31.02 -2.06 -81.06
C PHE A 497 -31.37 -0.62 -81.42
N LYS A 498 -32.18 0.07 -80.60
CA LYS A 498 -32.54 1.48 -80.82
C LYS A 498 -31.33 2.40 -80.83
N VAL A 499 -30.38 2.20 -79.92
CA VAL A 499 -29.15 2.99 -79.85
C VAL A 499 -28.29 2.75 -81.08
N LYS A 500 -28.10 1.49 -81.47
CA LYS A 500 -27.23 1.09 -82.57
C LYS A 500 -27.79 1.46 -83.95
N HIS A 501 -29.10 1.37 -84.14
CA HIS A 501 -29.76 1.57 -85.42
C HIS A 501 -30.54 2.88 -85.51
N HIS A 502 -30.56 3.68 -84.44
CA HIS A 502 -31.29 4.96 -84.31
C HIS A 502 -32.78 4.87 -84.70
N ARG A 503 -33.39 3.68 -84.57
CA ARG A 503 -34.82 3.41 -84.85
C ARG A 503 -35.32 2.24 -83.99
N PRO A 504 -36.64 2.11 -83.73
CA PRO A 504 -37.19 0.91 -83.12
C PRO A 504 -37.03 -0.34 -84.04
N PRO A 505 -36.91 -1.55 -83.46
CA PRO A 505 -36.90 -2.79 -84.23
C PRO A 505 -38.26 -3.05 -84.89
N THR A 506 -38.22 -3.60 -86.10
CA THR A 506 -39.40 -4.14 -86.80
C THR A 506 -39.86 -5.43 -86.14
N ASP A 507 -41.05 -5.93 -86.49
CA ASP A 507 -41.59 -7.12 -85.82
C ASP A 507 -40.75 -8.39 -86.10
N ALA A 508 -40.16 -8.53 -87.29
CA ALA A 508 -39.21 -9.62 -87.58
C ALA A 508 -37.92 -9.51 -86.73
N GLU A 509 -37.41 -8.30 -86.51
CA GLU A 509 -36.22 -8.07 -85.67
C GLU A 509 -36.53 -8.26 -84.18
N LYS A 510 -37.77 -7.96 -83.74
CA LYS A 510 -38.22 -8.28 -82.38
C LYS A 510 -38.31 -9.78 -82.13
N ASP A 511 -38.70 -10.56 -83.13
CA ASP A 511 -38.71 -12.03 -83.06
C ASP A 511 -37.31 -12.60 -82.89
N GLU A 512 -36.32 -12.08 -83.62
CA GLU A 512 -34.90 -12.46 -83.45
C GLU A 512 -34.36 -12.05 -82.06
N ILE A 513 -34.72 -10.85 -81.59
CA ILE A 513 -34.36 -10.37 -80.24
C ILE A 513 -35.01 -11.26 -79.17
N PHE A 514 -36.26 -11.67 -79.36
CA PHE A 514 -36.97 -12.58 -78.46
C PHE A 514 -36.29 -13.95 -78.40
N ASP A 515 -35.97 -14.56 -79.56
CA ASP A 515 -35.31 -15.87 -79.62
C ASP A 515 -33.92 -15.81 -78.91
N ALA A 516 -33.19 -14.71 -79.07
CA ALA A 516 -31.93 -14.49 -78.35
C ALA A 516 -32.11 -14.25 -76.83
N ALA A 517 -33.17 -13.55 -76.43
CA ALA A 517 -33.53 -13.32 -75.03
C ALA A 517 -33.93 -14.63 -74.32
N VAL A 518 -34.70 -15.48 -75.00
CA VAL A 518 -35.05 -16.83 -74.56
C VAL A 518 -33.81 -17.68 -74.38
N ALA A 519 -32.91 -17.73 -75.37
CA ALA A 519 -31.67 -18.50 -75.28
C ALA A 519 -30.82 -18.07 -74.06
N THR A 520 -30.73 -16.77 -73.81
CA THR A 520 -30.00 -16.20 -72.66
C THR A 520 -30.67 -16.57 -71.33
N SER A 521 -32.00 -16.50 -71.25
CA SER A 521 -32.75 -16.86 -70.03
C SER A 521 -32.70 -18.37 -69.74
N THR A 522 -32.75 -19.22 -70.77
CA THR A 522 -32.61 -20.67 -70.65
C THR A 522 -31.25 -21.04 -70.07
N LEU A 523 -30.16 -20.43 -70.55
CA LEU A 523 -28.82 -20.60 -70.00
C LEU A 523 -28.71 -20.19 -68.51
N ARG A 524 -29.39 -19.11 -68.11
CA ARG A 524 -29.43 -18.64 -66.71
C ARG A 524 -30.29 -19.50 -65.78
N SER A 525 -31.26 -20.24 -66.32
CA SER A 525 -32.15 -21.12 -65.55
C SER A 525 -31.56 -22.50 -65.25
N THR A 526 -30.54 -22.92 -66.01
CA THR A 526 -29.86 -24.22 -65.85
C THR A 526 -28.57 -24.15 -65.01
N SER A 527 -28.06 -22.95 -64.73
CA SER A 527 -26.90 -22.76 -63.84
C SER A 527 -27.36 -22.73 -62.38
N LYS A 528 -27.05 -23.79 -61.63
CA LYS A 528 -27.19 -23.77 -60.16
C LYS A 528 -26.32 -22.62 -59.60
N PRO A 529 -26.82 -21.80 -58.66
CA PRO A 529 -25.98 -20.83 -57.98
C PRO A 529 -24.95 -21.58 -57.13
N TYR A 530 -23.67 -21.44 -57.51
CA TYR A 530 -22.53 -21.88 -56.71
C TYR A 530 -22.45 -20.97 -55.48
N PHE A 531 -22.73 -21.53 -54.31
CA PHE A 531 -22.29 -20.95 -53.04
C PHE A 531 -20.91 -21.56 -52.74
N GLY A 532 -19.86 -20.78 -52.96
CA GLY A 532 -18.51 -21.11 -52.52
C GLY A 532 -18.08 -20.07 -51.49
N ASP A 533 -18.00 -20.49 -50.24
CA ASP A 533 -17.44 -19.70 -49.15
C ASP A 533 -15.94 -19.45 -49.41
N GLY A 534 -15.52 -18.20 -49.36
CA GLY A 534 -14.11 -17.81 -49.49
C GLY A 534 -13.95 -16.39 -49.99
N ASP A 535 -13.83 -15.44 -49.07
CA ASP A 535 -13.43 -14.07 -49.35
C ASP A 535 -12.15 -14.03 -50.21
N ASP A 536 -12.23 -13.51 -51.45
CA ASP A 536 -11.64 -12.22 -51.83
C ASP A 536 -11.61 -12.02 -53.37
N TYR A 537 -11.98 -10.80 -53.78
CA TYR A 537 -11.76 -10.14 -55.09
C TYR A 537 -11.95 -10.96 -56.39
N SER A 538 -13.13 -10.86 -57.01
CA SER A 538 -13.16 -10.54 -58.44
C SER A 538 -14.42 -9.76 -58.81
N SER A 539 -14.20 -8.65 -59.50
CA SER A 539 -15.19 -7.91 -60.25
C SER A 539 -16.13 -8.86 -61.00
N THR A 540 -17.42 -8.53 -60.97
CA THR A 540 -18.49 -9.00 -61.85
C THR A 540 -17.93 -9.67 -63.12
N ILE A 541 -18.11 -10.99 -63.23
CA ILE A 541 -17.82 -11.75 -64.45
C ILE A 541 -18.63 -11.10 -65.57
N SER A 542 -17.98 -10.23 -66.35
CA SER A 542 -18.63 -9.45 -67.40
C SER A 542 -18.76 -10.35 -68.63
N GLY A 543 -20.00 -10.64 -69.03
CA GLY A 543 -20.29 -11.32 -70.29
C GLY A 543 -19.71 -10.58 -71.51
N ALA A 544 -19.45 -9.28 -71.39
CA ALA A 544 -18.81 -8.47 -72.42
C ALA A 544 -17.32 -8.82 -72.64
N SER A 545 -16.59 -9.15 -71.56
CA SER A 545 -15.15 -9.48 -71.62
C SER A 545 -14.91 -10.85 -72.25
N ASN A 546 -15.78 -11.83 -71.97
CA ASN A 546 -15.76 -13.14 -72.64
C ASN A 546 -16.07 -13.02 -74.14
N GLN A 547 -17.05 -12.20 -74.52
CA GLN A 547 -17.39 -12.00 -75.92
C GLN A 547 -16.28 -11.33 -76.73
N ALA A 548 -15.49 -10.43 -76.12
CA ALA A 548 -14.35 -9.75 -76.75
C ALA A 548 -13.15 -10.69 -77.01
N ILE A 549 -12.98 -11.72 -76.19
CA ILE A 549 -11.90 -12.71 -76.29
C ILE A 549 -12.32 -13.92 -77.16
N GLY A 550 -13.55 -13.90 -77.70
CA GLY A 550 -14.09 -14.98 -78.54
C GLY A 550 -14.56 -16.21 -77.75
N ILE A 551 -14.71 -16.07 -76.43
CA ILE A 551 -15.18 -17.11 -75.51
C ILE A 551 -16.70 -17.03 -75.41
N VAL A 552 -17.38 -18.13 -75.74
CA VAL A 552 -18.85 -18.23 -75.67
C VAL A 552 -19.32 -19.01 -74.44
N HIS A 553 -18.47 -19.86 -73.87
CA HIS A 553 -18.78 -20.60 -72.65
C HIS A 553 -17.51 -20.89 -71.85
N ALA A 554 -17.60 -20.89 -70.52
CA ALA A 554 -16.53 -21.29 -69.63
C ALA A 554 -17.11 -22.06 -68.45
N GLU A 555 -16.55 -23.23 -68.14
CA GLU A 555 -16.97 -24.08 -67.03
C GLU A 555 -15.76 -24.59 -66.25
N PRO A 556 -15.80 -24.68 -64.91
CA PRO A 556 -14.72 -25.27 -64.13
C PRO A 556 -14.63 -26.78 -64.37
N VAL A 557 -13.41 -27.29 -64.55
CA VAL A 557 -13.14 -28.72 -64.74
C VAL A 557 -12.06 -29.16 -63.75
N GLY A 558 -12.50 -29.55 -62.56
CA GLY A 558 -11.59 -29.97 -61.47
C GLY A 558 -11.01 -28.81 -60.66
N ASN A 559 -10.05 -29.10 -59.79
CA ASN A 559 -9.41 -28.09 -58.95
C ASN A 559 -8.37 -27.32 -59.79
N HIS A 560 -8.69 -26.06 -60.11
CA HIS A 560 -7.81 -25.03 -60.72
C HIS A 560 -7.82 -24.94 -62.25
N TYR A 561 -8.70 -25.66 -62.93
CA TYR A 561 -8.85 -25.58 -64.39
C TYR A 561 -10.25 -25.11 -64.80
N ILE A 562 -10.31 -24.37 -65.90
CA ILE A 562 -11.52 -23.88 -66.55
C ILE A 562 -11.48 -24.35 -68.01
N ARG A 563 -12.51 -25.08 -68.42
CA ARG A 563 -12.78 -25.41 -69.82
C ARG A 563 -13.47 -24.24 -70.49
N VAL A 564 -12.83 -23.72 -71.51
CA VAL A 564 -13.26 -22.57 -72.31
C VAL A 564 -13.71 -23.07 -73.67
N THR A 565 -14.87 -22.62 -74.13
CA THR A 565 -15.41 -22.87 -75.47
C THR A 565 -15.34 -21.60 -76.29
N TYR A 566 -14.70 -21.66 -77.46
CA TYR A 566 -14.56 -20.54 -78.39
C TYR A 566 -15.70 -20.52 -79.42
N ARG A 567 -15.87 -19.38 -80.11
CA ARG A 567 -16.93 -19.19 -81.12
C ARG A 567 -16.90 -20.21 -82.27
N ASP A 568 -15.76 -20.81 -82.56
CA ASP A 568 -15.61 -21.85 -83.57
C ASP A 568 -16.02 -23.26 -83.07
N GLY A 569 -16.46 -23.36 -81.81
CA GLY A 569 -16.88 -24.60 -81.17
C GLY A 569 -15.74 -25.42 -80.57
N SER A 570 -14.49 -24.95 -80.68
CA SER A 570 -13.35 -25.61 -80.04
C SER A 570 -13.38 -25.40 -78.52
N THR A 571 -12.95 -26.42 -77.78
CA THR A 571 -12.87 -26.38 -76.31
C THR A 571 -11.44 -26.60 -75.84
N GLN A 572 -11.01 -25.82 -74.84
CA GLN A 572 -9.67 -25.92 -74.24
C GLN A 572 -9.74 -25.78 -72.72
N ASP A 573 -9.02 -26.63 -72.01
CA ASP A 573 -8.88 -26.55 -70.56
C ASP A 573 -7.65 -25.69 -70.22
N ILE A 574 -7.85 -24.59 -69.53
CA ILE A 574 -6.80 -23.64 -69.12
C ILE A 574 -6.80 -23.45 -67.61
N TYR A 575 -5.69 -22.97 -67.05
CA TYR A 575 -5.66 -22.68 -65.61
C TYR A 575 -6.53 -21.47 -65.27
N GLU A 576 -7.17 -21.51 -64.10
CA GLU A 576 -8.00 -20.41 -63.59
C GLU A 576 -7.24 -19.08 -63.52
N SER A 577 -5.95 -19.12 -63.15
CA SER A 577 -5.07 -17.95 -63.13
C SER A 577 -4.82 -17.36 -64.53
N GLU A 578 -4.73 -18.21 -65.57
CA GLU A 578 -4.55 -17.80 -66.96
C GLU A 578 -5.83 -17.20 -67.54
N TYR A 579 -6.99 -17.81 -67.24
CA TYR A 579 -8.29 -17.25 -67.58
C TYR A 579 -8.47 -15.85 -66.98
N ASN A 580 -8.16 -15.70 -65.70
CA ASN A 580 -8.22 -14.40 -65.01
C ASN A 580 -7.20 -13.37 -65.54
N ALA A 581 -6.06 -13.82 -66.08
CA ALA A 581 -5.09 -12.93 -66.73
C ALA A 581 -5.57 -12.46 -68.12
N LEU A 582 -6.21 -13.34 -68.89
CA LEU A 582 -6.83 -13.01 -70.18
C LEU A 582 -7.95 -11.97 -70.03
N GLN A 583 -8.80 -12.12 -69.01
CA GLN A 583 -9.85 -11.15 -68.69
C GLN A 583 -9.25 -9.78 -68.36
N ARG A 584 -8.25 -9.73 -67.47
CA ARG A 584 -7.61 -8.48 -67.02
C ARG A 584 -6.94 -7.67 -68.14
N ARG A 585 -6.45 -8.31 -69.21
CA ARG A 585 -5.86 -7.61 -70.36
C ARG A 585 -6.89 -6.83 -71.19
N TYR A 586 -8.18 -7.17 -71.10
CA TYR A 586 -9.24 -6.55 -71.88
C TYR A 586 -10.15 -5.63 -71.06
N THR A 587 -10.18 -5.73 -69.72
CA THR A 587 -10.92 -4.81 -68.86
C THR A 587 -10.16 -3.53 -68.48
N ASN A 588 -8.83 -3.49 -68.66
CA ASN A 588 -7.97 -2.34 -68.35
C ASN A 588 -7.39 -1.63 -69.60
N GLY A 589 -8.05 -1.77 -70.76
CA GLY A 589 -7.73 -1.07 -72.00
C GLY A 589 -8.72 0.05 -72.29
#